data_AF-B4D1Y0-F1
#
_entry.id   AF-B4D1Y0-F1
#
_cell.length_a   1.000
_cell.length_b   1.000
_cell.length_c   1.000
_cell.angle_alpha   90.00
_cell.angle_beta   90.00
_cell.angle_gamma   90.00
#
_symmetry.space_group_name_H-M   'P 1'
#
loop_
_entity.id
_entity.type
_entity.pdbx_description
1 polymer ?
#
loop_
_entity_poly.entity_id
_entity_poly.type
_entity_poly.pdbx_seq_one_letter_code
_entity_poly.pdbx_strand_id
1 'polypeptide(L)' 'MKKHLKKTNRSNFSLGDLIVAVSSYTKNNRETVAAVADLLESGRVRFSSQGRKIRARVY' A
#
# COMPACT_ATOMS: atom_id res chain seq x y z
N MET A 1 1.12 -18.56 28.77
CA MET A 1 0.32 -18.70 27.54
C MET A 1 0.81 -17.68 26.52
N LYS A 2 1.51 -18.08 25.46
CA LYS A 2 1.92 -17.14 24.40
C LYS A 2 0.69 -16.80 23.56
N LYS A 3 0.20 -15.56 23.64
CA LYS A 3 -0.88 -15.07 22.77
C LYS A 3 -0.37 -15.10 21.33
N HIS A 4 -0.78 -16.10 20.56
CA HIS A 4 -0.62 -16.08 19.11
C HIS A 4 -1.50 -14.94 18.58
N LEU A 5 -0.88 -13.79 18.32
CA LEU A 5 -1.50 -12.71 17.57
C LEU A 5 -1.96 -13.34 16.25
N LYS A 6 -3.28 -13.52 16.09
CA LYS A 6 -3.88 -13.97 14.82
C LYS A 6 -3.28 -13.09 13.75
N LYS A 7 -2.45 -13.70 12.90
CA LYS A 7 -1.84 -13.04 11.75
C LYS A 7 -3.02 -12.48 10.97
N THR A 8 -3.18 -11.16 11.04
CA THR A 8 -4.31 -10.47 10.42
C THR A 8 -4.40 -10.99 8.99
N ASN A 9 -5.60 -11.37 8.57
CA ASN A 9 -5.83 -11.85 7.23
C ASN A 9 -5.38 -10.70 6.31
N ARG A 10 -4.16 -10.78 5.76
CA ARG A 10 -3.61 -9.73 4.90
C ARG A 10 -4.35 -9.87 3.60
N SER A 11 -5.53 -9.25 3.52
CA SER A 11 -6.24 -9.06 2.27
C SER A 11 -5.22 -8.52 1.27
N ASN A 12 -4.97 -9.25 0.19
CA ASN A 12 -4.09 -8.78 -0.86
C ASN A 12 -4.87 -7.71 -1.62
N PHE A 13 -4.65 -6.45 -1.26
CA PHE A 13 -5.20 -5.31 -1.99
C PHE A 13 -4.37 -5.08 -3.25
N SER A 14 -5.04 -4.80 -4.36
CA SER A 14 -4.38 -4.41 -5.59
C SER A 14 -3.85 -2.97 -5.49
N LEU A 15 -2.97 -2.59 -6.41
CA LEU A 15 -2.56 -1.19 -6.55
C LEU A 15 -3.77 -0.28 -6.87
N GLY A 16 -4.74 -0.77 -7.64
CA GLY A 16 -5.97 -0.04 -7.92
C GLY A 16 -6.75 0.29 -6.65
N ASP A 17 -6.90 -0.67 -5.74
CA ASP A 17 -7.59 -0.46 -4.47
C ASP A 17 -6.89 0.59 -3.59
N LEU A 18 -5.55 0.56 -3.58
CA LEU A 18 -4.77 1.59 -2.89
C LEU A 18 -5.02 2.97 -3.49
N ILE A 19 -4.99 3.11 -4.81
CA ILE A 19 -5.22 4.38 -5.49
C ILE A 19 -6.64 4.89 -5.21
N VAL A 20 -7.66 4.03 -5.30
CA VAL A 20 -9.04 4.38 -4.99
C VAL A 20 -9.16 4.85 -3.54
N ALA A 21 -8.58 4.11 -2.59
CA ALA A 21 -8.59 4.48 -1.19
C ALA A 21 -7.89 5.81 -0.92
N VAL A 22 -6.70 6.05 -1.49
CA VAL A 22 -5.98 7.32 -1.31
C VAL A 22 -6.71 8.48 -1.99
N SER A 23 -7.27 8.25 -3.18
CA SER A 23 -7.96 9.29 -3.95
C SER A 23 -9.13 9.91 -3.21
N SER A 24 -9.84 9.12 -2.37
CA SER A 24 -10.96 9.62 -1.56
C SER A 24 -10.54 10.57 -0.43
N TYR A 25 -9.26 10.59 -0.05
CA TYR A 25 -8.69 11.50 0.95
C TYR A 25 -7.91 12.68 0.35
N THR A 26 -7.80 12.75 -0.98
CA THR A 26 -7.04 13.78 -1.69
C THR A 26 -7.93 14.64 -2.58
N LYS A 27 -7.55 15.90 -2.82
CA LYS A 27 -8.38 16.84 -3.59
C LYS A 27 -8.21 16.70 -5.09
N ASN A 28 -7.09 16.17 -5.56
CA ASN A 28 -6.78 16.05 -6.98
C ASN A 28 -5.79 14.90 -7.23
N ASN A 29 -5.64 14.53 -8.50
CA ASN A 29 -4.77 13.44 -8.93
C ASN A 29 -3.30 13.66 -8.58
N ARG A 30 -2.84 14.92 -8.50
CA ARG A 30 -1.45 15.25 -8.18
C ARG A 30 -1.13 14.94 -6.72
N GLU A 31 -2.06 15.26 -5.81
CA GLU A 31 -2.02 14.87 -4.40
C GLU A 31 -2.13 13.35 -4.23
N THR A 32 -3.01 12.69 -4.98
CA THR A 32 -3.13 11.23 -4.95
C THR A 32 -1.79 10.56 -5.29
N VAL A 33 -1.13 10.98 -6.38
CA VAL A 33 0.15 10.40 -6.80
C VAL A 33 1.24 10.68 -5.76
N ALA A 34 1.32 11.90 -5.23
CA ALA A 34 2.30 12.24 -4.20
C ALA A 34 2.11 11.41 -2.91
N ALA A 35 0.87 11.24 -2.46
CA ALA A 35 0.55 10.44 -1.28
C ALA A 35 0.83 8.94 -1.50
N VAL A 36 0.49 8.40 -2.66
CA VAL A 36 0.82 7.00 -3.01
C VAL A 36 2.34 6.82 -3.07
N ALA A 37 3.08 7.76 -3.64
CA ALA A 37 4.55 7.71 -3.67
C ALA A 37 5.16 7.72 -2.27
N ASP A 38 4.69 8.60 -1.37
CA ASP A 38 5.14 8.65 0.03
C ASP A 38 4.86 7.33 0.78
N LEU A 39 3.69 6.72 0.58
CA LEU A 39 3.35 5.42 1.18
C LEU A 39 4.27 4.29 0.72
N LEU A 40 4.75 4.35 -0.53
CA LEU A 40 5.68 3.39 -1.09
C LEU A 40 7.11 3.63 -0.61
N GLU A 41 7.54 4.89 -0.55
CA GLU A 41 8.89 5.27 -0.11
C GLU A 41 9.10 5.03 1.38
N SER A 42 8.10 5.40 2.20
CA SER A 42 8.07 5.14 3.65
C SER A 42 7.95 3.65 4.02
N GLY A 43 7.62 2.80 3.05
CA GLY A 43 7.45 1.35 3.25
C GLY A 43 6.21 0.95 4.03
N ARG A 44 5.27 1.89 4.25
CA ARG A 44 3.94 1.62 4.84
C ARG A 44 3.13 0.66 3.97
N VAL A 45 3.30 0.76 2.65
CA VAL A 45 2.75 -0.18 1.67
C VAL A 45 3.89 -0.92 0.97
N ARG A 46 3.67 -2.20 0.71
CA ARG A 46 4.65 -3.06 0.07
C ARG A 46 3.97 -3.96 -0.95
N PHE A 47 4.44 -3.92 -2.18
CA PHE A 47 3.88 -4.78 -3.22
C PHE A 47 4.41 -6.20 -3.09
N SER A 48 3.58 -7.14 -3.53
CA SER A 48 3.94 -8.52 -3.75
C SER A 48 3.65 -8.84 -5.21
N SER A 49 4.64 -9.36 -5.92
CA SER A 49 4.46 -9.92 -7.25
C SER A 49 4.95 -11.37 -7.20
N GLN A 50 4.09 -12.32 -7.62
CA GLN A 50 4.42 -13.75 -7.61
C GLN A 50 4.94 -14.25 -6.25
N GLY A 51 4.33 -13.77 -5.15
CA GLY A 51 4.72 -14.11 -3.78
C GLY A 51 6.02 -13.46 -3.29
N ARG A 52 6.73 -12.71 -4.14
CA ARG A 52 7.93 -11.96 -3.77
C ARG A 52 7.58 -10.52 -3.47
N LYS A 53 7.99 -10.04 -2.30
CA LYS A 53 7.81 -8.65 -1.93
C LYS A 53 8.80 -7.77 -2.70
N ILE A 54 8.29 -6.79 -3.43
CA ILE A 54 9.09 -5.83 -4.21
C ILE A 54 9.01 -4.45 -3.58
N ARG A 55 10.08 -3.65 -3.73
CA ARG A 55 10.04 -2.20 -3.47
C ARG A 55 9.70 -1.53 -4.80
N ALA A 56 8.65 -0.74 -4.83
CA ALA A 56 8.39 0.16 -5.95
C ALA A 56 9.06 1.50 -5.66
N ARG A 57 9.61 2.11 -6.70
CA ARG A 57 10.07 3.49 -6.69
C ARG A 57 9.29 4.23 -7.77
N VAL A 58 8.68 5.34 -7.41
CA VAL A 58 7.98 6.23 -8.35
C VAL A 58 9.01 7.27 -8.82
N TYR A 59 9.11 7.47 -10.13
CA TYR A 59 10.00 8.45 -10.77
C TYR A 59 9.17 9.57 -11.39
#